data_AF-A0A2P4Z3U6-F1
#
_entry.id   AF-A0A2P4Z3U6-F1
#
_cell.length_a   1.000
_cell.length_b   1.000
_cell.length_c   1.000
_cell.angle_alpha   90.00
_cell.angle_beta   90.00
_cell.angle_gamma   90.00
#
_symmetry.space_group_name_H-M   'P 1'
#
loop_
_entity.id
_entity.type
_entity.pdbx_description
1 polymer ?
#
loop_
_entity_poly.entity_id
_entity_poly.type
_entity_poly.pdbx_seq_one_letter_code
_entity_poly.pdbx_strand_id
1 'polypeptide(L)'
;MTETQRTLHLLEEAEYVVRSLLEFEKHDLEKGLQDYVALKSKMEVLIRKTSKYKKFLAIKDPSKQIYGPKMLEKMRNMCSRFEDIDEIFEEQLNPIYESVEAEYNRKLLEMDQEERRRKEEKFKRKVEQGIQETYLEEKRRLEKLKEKQEEDKRRKEALERLNQEEKERLEKMNRSIEMMSIFIKDLETREVLNEFKETQVYSKLEIYEFKIIGIGILLLLRQELDLKEFYTCIGLISDLLVSILKDPSDIKYRLLRMNNENFFKSFGDKKGSFAIFYGIGFRIIQPEERKEYFEILSSDKDLGINVSRLNSNDEYLILREPDPIDQFEIWVTWMEKLSLINNILKEILTLRYDRDLKKDDIEKLLVNIILCIIQDKR
;
A
#
# COMPACT_ATOMS: atom_id res chain seq x y z
N MET A 1 95.36 -13.08 1.77
CA MET A 1 95.39 -12.61 3.17
C MET A 1 95.62 -13.81 4.08
N THR A 2 96.69 -13.83 4.87
CA THR A 2 97.02 -14.94 5.79
C THR A 2 96.05 -15.01 6.97
N GLU A 3 95.93 -16.15 7.65
CA GLU A 3 95.06 -16.31 8.83
C GLU A 3 95.35 -15.23 9.90
N THR A 4 96.63 -14.93 10.13
CA THR A 4 97.09 -13.86 11.02
C THR A 4 96.65 -12.46 10.57
N GLN A 5 96.64 -12.17 9.27
CA GLN A 5 96.14 -10.89 8.75
C GLN A 5 94.62 -10.77 8.91
N ARG A 6 93.86 -11.86 8.72
CA ARG A 6 92.41 -11.86 8.95
C ARG A 6 92.06 -11.67 10.42
N THR A 7 92.84 -12.24 11.34
CA THR A 7 92.62 -12.04 12.79
C THR A 7 92.95 -10.61 13.21
N LEU A 8 94.01 -10.03 12.65
CA LEU A 8 94.35 -8.63 12.90
C LEU A 8 93.23 -7.68 12.41
N HIS A 9 92.71 -7.91 11.20
CA HIS A 9 91.60 -7.11 10.67
C HIS A 9 90.34 -7.24 11.52
N LEU A 10 90.01 -8.46 11.97
CA LEU A 10 88.87 -8.69 12.85
C LEU A 10 89.05 -8.01 14.23
N LEU A 11 90.28 -7.94 14.75
CA LEU A 11 90.59 -7.17 15.96
C LEU A 11 90.39 -5.67 15.74
N GLU A 12 90.84 -5.12 14.61
CA GLU A 12 90.64 -3.71 14.27
C GLU A 12 89.15 -3.36 14.12
N GLU A 13 88.36 -4.24 13.49
CA GLU A 13 86.90 -4.07 13.43
C GLU A 13 86.25 -4.15 14.81
N ALA A 14 86.67 -5.09 15.66
CA ALA A 14 86.16 -5.21 17.02
C ALA A 14 86.50 -3.99 17.87
N GLU A 15 87.74 -3.49 17.81
CA GLU A 15 88.16 -2.25 18.49
C GLU A 15 87.35 -1.05 18.03
N TYR A 16 87.09 -0.93 16.73
CA TYR A 16 86.27 0.14 16.19
C TYR A 16 84.84 0.10 16.76
N VAL A 17 84.21 -1.08 16.74
CA VAL A 17 82.85 -1.24 17.25
C VAL A 17 82.79 -1.02 18.76
N VAL A 18 83.77 -1.51 19.52
CA VAL A 18 83.89 -1.26 20.97
C VAL A 18 83.96 0.23 21.28
N ARG A 19 84.83 0.98 20.57
CA ARG A 19 84.91 2.44 20.75
C ARG A 19 83.59 3.12 20.43
N SER A 20 82.95 2.73 19.32
CA SER A 20 81.64 3.26 18.94
C SER A 20 80.55 2.96 19.97
N LEU A 21 80.60 1.79 20.62
CA LEU A 21 79.64 1.39 21.66
C LEU A 21 79.91 2.04 23.02
N LEU A 22 81.18 2.39 23.31
CA LEU A 22 81.57 3.14 24.51
C LEU A 22 81.25 4.64 24.40
N GLU A 23 81.40 5.22 23.20
CA GLU A 23 81.05 6.61 22.89
C GLU A 23 79.55 6.80 22.64
N PHE A 24 78.76 5.73 22.80
CA PHE A 24 77.35 5.72 22.47
C PHE A 24 76.54 6.66 23.37
N GLU A 25 76.03 7.74 22.78
CA GLU A 25 74.99 8.57 23.38
C GLU A 25 73.61 7.94 23.12
N LYS A 26 72.74 7.93 24.15
CA LYS A 26 71.43 7.26 24.28
C LYS A 26 70.41 7.46 23.14
N HIS A 27 70.71 8.19 22.07
CA HIS A 27 69.73 8.62 21.07
C HIS A 27 69.41 7.62 19.94
N ASP A 28 70.15 6.51 19.79
CA ASP A 28 69.82 5.47 18.80
C ASP A 28 69.98 4.05 19.35
N LEU A 29 69.12 3.70 20.32
CA LEU A 29 69.15 2.45 21.08
C LEU A 29 69.12 1.20 20.19
N GLU A 30 68.43 1.27 19.05
CA GLU A 30 68.28 0.17 18.09
C GLU A 30 69.60 -0.09 17.35
N LYS A 31 70.25 0.97 16.87
CA LYS A 31 71.57 0.88 16.24
C LYS A 31 72.65 0.41 17.21
N GLY A 32 72.66 0.92 18.45
CA GLY A 32 73.59 0.46 19.49
C GLY A 32 73.43 -1.03 19.80
N LEU A 33 72.19 -1.54 19.82
CA LEU A 33 71.94 -2.97 20.01
C LEU A 33 72.43 -3.82 18.83
N GLN A 34 72.20 -3.35 17.59
CA GLN A 34 72.68 -4.04 16.39
C GLN A 34 74.21 -4.13 16.37
N ASP A 35 74.89 -3.03 16.68
CA ASP A 35 76.35 -2.97 16.76
C ASP A 35 76.90 -3.87 17.89
N TYR A 36 76.20 -3.93 19.03
CA TYR A 36 76.54 -4.84 20.13
C TYR A 36 76.41 -6.32 19.76
N VAL A 37 75.30 -6.73 19.12
CA VAL A 37 75.10 -8.11 18.66
C VAL A 37 76.15 -8.49 17.60
N ALA A 38 76.47 -7.55 16.71
CA ALA A 38 77.52 -7.72 15.72
C ALA A 38 78.92 -7.85 16.37
N LEU A 39 79.20 -7.11 17.45
CA LEU A 39 80.43 -7.24 18.23
C LEU A 39 80.50 -8.60 18.94
N LYS A 40 79.43 -9.02 19.63
CA LYS A 40 79.34 -10.33 20.30
C LYS A 40 79.69 -11.48 19.37
N SER A 41 79.14 -11.46 18.15
CA SER A 41 79.47 -12.44 17.09
C SER A 41 80.95 -12.41 16.68
N LYS A 42 81.58 -11.23 16.62
CA LYS A 42 83.02 -11.07 16.32
C LYS A 42 83.90 -11.55 17.48
N MET A 43 83.50 -11.28 18.72
CA MET A 43 84.20 -11.72 19.94
C MET A 43 84.29 -13.23 20.03
N GLU A 44 83.20 -13.96 19.76
CA GLU A 44 83.20 -15.43 19.72
C GLU A 44 84.25 -16.00 18.74
N VAL A 45 84.40 -15.35 17.58
CA VAL A 45 85.39 -15.76 16.57
C VAL A 45 86.81 -15.41 17.03
N LEU A 46 87.01 -14.24 17.63
CA LEU A 46 88.31 -13.79 18.14
C LEU A 46 88.82 -14.67 19.28
N ILE A 47 87.98 -15.02 20.25
CA ILE A 47 88.28 -15.93 21.37
C ILE A 47 88.88 -17.25 20.84
N ARG A 48 88.25 -17.85 19.83
CA ARG A 48 88.72 -19.13 19.24
C ARG A 48 90.09 -18.99 18.59
N LYS A 49 90.34 -17.88 17.89
CA LYS A 49 91.59 -17.63 17.16
C LYS A 49 92.75 -17.26 18.10
N THR A 50 92.51 -16.40 19.08
CA THR A 50 93.53 -15.95 20.05
C THR A 50 93.91 -17.10 21.00
N SER A 51 92.96 -17.96 21.36
CA SER A 51 93.24 -19.21 22.09
C SER A 51 94.21 -20.14 21.35
N LYS A 52 94.11 -20.22 20.01
CA LYS A 52 95.05 -20.98 19.16
C LYS A 52 96.44 -20.35 19.16
N TYR A 53 96.53 -19.02 19.13
CA TYR A 53 97.81 -18.29 19.21
C TYR A 53 98.48 -18.40 20.59
N LYS A 54 97.71 -18.33 21.68
CA LYS A 54 98.20 -18.56 23.05
C LYS A 54 98.85 -19.95 23.18
N LYS A 55 98.27 -20.99 22.56
CA LYS A 55 98.87 -22.34 22.52
C LYS A 55 100.21 -22.38 21.80
N PHE A 56 100.37 -21.66 20.68
CA PHE A 56 101.65 -21.58 19.97
C PHE A 56 102.71 -20.80 20.75
N LEU A 57 102.31 -19.72 21.44
CA LEU A 57 103.19 -18.92 22.28
C LEU A 57 103.71 -19.68 23.52
N ALA A 58 102.98 -20.70 23.99
CA ALA A 58 103.35 -21.52 25.15
C ALA A 58 104.44 -22.57 24.86
N ILE A 59 104.80 -22.81 23.59
CA ILE A 59 105.82 -23.78 23.19
C ILE A 59 107.21 -23.21 23.48
N LYS A 60 107.90 -23.76 24.50
CA LYS A 60 109.25 -23.33 24.94
C LYS A 60 110.40 -24.12 24.31
N ASP A 61 110.12 -25.24 23.65
CA ASP A 61 111.11 -26.12 23.01
C ASP A 61 111.50 -25.56 21.63
N PRO A 62 112.78 -25.17 21.40
CA PRO A 62 113.22 -24.60 20.13
C PRO A 62 113.04 -25.55 18.95
N SER A 63 113.06 -26.87 19.18
CA SER A 63 112.89 -27.89 18.14
C SER A 63 111.44 -28.07 17.67
N LYS A 64 110.47 -27.59 18.47
CA LYS A 64 109.03 -27.66 18.20
C LYS A 64 108.43 -26.30 17.84
N GLN A 65 109.26 -25.25 17.79
CA GLN A 65 108.83 -23.89 17.49
C GLN A 65 108.71 -23.70 15.97
N ILE A 66 107.48 -23.59 15.48
CA ILE A 66 107.17 -23.52 14.04
C ILE A 66 107.32 -22.08 13.51
N TYR A 67 107.19 -21.07 14.39
CA TYR A 67 107.16 -19.66 14.00
C TYR A 67 108.42 -18.90 14.44
N GLY A 68 108.95 -18.07 13.54
CA GLY A 68 110.08 -17.20 13.84
C GLY A 68 109.76 -16.08 14.84
N PRO A 69 110.78 -15.44 15.45
CA PRO A 69 110.61 -14.45 16.52
C PRO A 69 109.63 -13.32 16.22
N LYS A 70 109.66 -12.77 15.00
CA LYS A 70 108.76 -11.69 14.55
C LYS A 70 107.28 -12.11 14.52
N MET A 71 106.98 -13.37 14.20
CA MET A 71 105.61 -13.87 14.14
C MET A 71 105.08 -14.18 15.56
N LEU A 72 105.94 -14.67 16.44
CA LEU A 72 105.60 -14.87 17.86
C LEU A 72 105.33 -13.52 18.55
N GLU A 73 106.12 -12.50 18.25
CA GLU A 73 105.87 -11.14 18.75
C GLU A 73 104.53 -10.59 18.24
N LYS A 74 104.22 -10.78 16.95
CA LYS A 74 102.93 -10.38 16.37
C LYS A 74 101.75 -11.13 17.01
N MET A 75 101.88 -12.43 17.26
CA MET A 75 100.88 -13.22 17.98
C MET A 75 100.68 -12.74 19.41
N ARG A 76 101.76 -12.40 20.11
CA ARG A 76 101.70 -11.87 21.48
C ARG A 76 100.95 -10.54 21.52
N ASN A 77 101.24 -9.63 20.59
CA ASN A 77 100.54 -8.35 20.46
C ASN A 77 99.03 -8.55 20.19
N MET A 78 98.66 -9.43 19.24
CA MET A 78 97.24 -9.73 18.97
C MET A 78 96.52 -10.33 20.17
N CYS A 79 97.17 -11.20 20.94
CA CYS A 79 96.59 -11.75 22.17
C CYS A 79 96.39 -10.67 23.24
N SER A 80 97.34 -9.75 23.39
CA SER A 80 97.23 -8.62 24.33
C SER A 80 96.09 -7.68 23.94
N ARG A 81 96.02 -7.27 22.66
CA ARG A 81 94.93 -6.42 22.16
C ARG A 81 93.57 -7.08 22.31
N PHE A 82 93.50 -8.39 22.10
CA PHE A 82 92.28 -9.14 22.35
C PHE A 82 91.89 -9.13 23.82
N GLU A 83 92.85 -9.32 24.74
CA GLU A 83 92.59 -9.26 26.19
C GLU A 83 92.01 -7.89 26.59
N ASP A 84 92.56 -6.79 26.07
CA ASP A 84 92.05 -5.44 26.32
C ASP A 84 90.59 -5.26 25.82
N ILE A 85 90.29 -5.79 24.63
CA ILE A 85 88.95 -5.73 24.04
C ILE A 85 87.96 -6.61 24.81
N ASP A 86 88.40 -7.80 25.22
CA ASP A 86 87.61 -8.80 25.95
C ASP A 86 87.22 -8.27 27.33
N GLU A 87 88.15 -7.61 28.02
CA GLU A 87 87.89 -6.92 29.29
C GLU A 87 86.83 -5.83 29.11
N ILE A 88 86.96 -4.97 28.09
CA ILE A 88 85.95 -3.94 27.83
C ILE A 88 84.60 -4.55 27.45
N PHE A 89 84.60 -5.59 26.62
CA PHE A 89 83.39 -6.26 26.17
C PHE A 89 82.64 -6.90 27.34
N GLU A 90 83.30 -7.70 28.17
CA GLU A 90 82.69 -8.42 29.29
C GLU A 90 82.38 -7.51 30.48
N GLU A 91 83.29 -6.59 30.84
CA GLU A 91 83.13 -5.80 32.07
C GLU A 91 82.34 -4.50 31.88
N GLN A 92 82.37 -3.91 30.68
CA GLN A 92 81.74 -2.60 30.43
C GLN A 92 80.52 -2.70 29.52
N LEU A 93 80.62 -3.40 28.39
CA LEU A 93 79.54 -3.43 27.40
C LEU A 93 78.46 -4.47 27.73
N ASN A 94 78.84 -5.69 28.10
CA ASN A 94 77.91 -6.80 28.33
C ASN A 94 76.85 -6.49 29.41
N PRO A 95 77.19 -5.93 30.59
CA PRO A 95 76.20 -5.63 31.63
C PRO A 95 75.14 -4.61 31.21
N ILE A 96 75.52 -3.69 30.31
CA ILE A 96 74.63 -2.63 29.83
C ILE A 96 73.71 -3.19 28.75
N TYR A 97 74.28 -3.81 27.72
CA TYR A 97 73.53 -4.18 26.53
C TYR A 97 72.66 -5.43 26.68
N GLU A 98 72.97 -6.36 27.61
CA GLU A 98 72.05 -7.47 27.93
C GLU A 98 70.73 -6.98 28.52
N SER A 99 70.79 -5.99 29.43
CA SER A 99 69.59 -5.38 30.01
C SER A 99 68.78 -4.62 28.96
N VAL A 100 69.47 -3.92 28.05
CA VAL A 100 68.83 -3.15 26.97
C VAL A 100 68.16 -4.07 25.95
N GLU A 101 68.80 -5.20 25.59
CA GLU A 101 68.23 -6.22 24.71
C GLU A 101 66.97 -6.84 25.31
N ALA A 102 67.02 -7.20 26.60
CA ALA A 102 65.87 -7.76 27.30
C ALA A 102 64.69 -6.77 27.37
N GLU A 103 64.97 -5.49 27.63
CA GLU A 103 63.93 -4.45 27.67
C GLU A 103 63.32 -4.19 26.29
N TYR A 104 64.15 -4.16 25.23
CA TYR A 104 63.68 -3.99 23.86
C TYR A 104 62.77 -5.15 23.43
N ASN A 105 63.17 -6.39 23.68
CA ASN A 105 62.38 -7.58 23.36
C ASN A 105 61.06 -7.64 24.14
N ARG A 106 61.07 -7.25 25.43
CA ARG A 106 59.84 -7.16 26.24
C ARG A 106 58.86 -6.15 25.64
N LYS A 107 59.33 -4.95 25.27
CA LYS A 107 58.51 -3.90 24.68
C LYS A 107 57.90 -4.31 23.34
N LEU A 108 58.66 -5.04 22.52
CA LEU A 108 58.18 -5.56 21.24
C LEU A 108 57.02 -6.57 21.44
N LEU A 109 57.16 -7.45 22.44
CA LEU A 109 56.14 -8.44 22.78
C LEU A 109 54.87 -7.79 23.33
N GLU A 110 55.01 -6.79 24.20
CA GLU A 110 53.88 -6.01 24.74
C GLU A 110 53.11 -5.30 23.63
N MET A 111 53.82 -4.72 22.64
CA MET A 111 53.19 -4.09 21.47
C MET A 111 52.41 -5.08 20.61
N ASP A 112 52.96 -6.27 20.33
CA ASP A 112 52.25 -7.31 19.55
C ASP A 112 51.00 -7.82 20.30
N GLN A 113 51.10 -8.04 21.61
CA GLN A 113 49.95 -8.46 22.43
C GLN A 113 48.83 -7.41 22.46
N GLU A 114 49.19 -6.13 22.62
CA GLU A 114 48.23 -5.03 22.60
C GLU A 114 47.58 -4.86 21.21
N GLU A 115 48.34 -5.03 20.13
CA GLU A 115 47.79 -4.99 18.77
C GLU A 115 46.81 -6.14 18.51
N ARG A 116 47.13 -7.36 18.95
CA ARG A 116 46.22 -8.51 18.88
C ARG A 116 44.94 -8.25 19.68
N ARG A 117 45.03 -7.76 20.91
CA ARG A 117 43.87 -7.37 21.72
C ARG A 117 43.00 -6.35 21.01
N ARG A 118 43.59 -5.30 20.44
CA ARG A 118 42.84 -4.28 19.68
C ARG A 118 42.13 -4.86 18.46
N LYS A 119 42.76 -5.79 17.74
CA LYS A 119 42.14 -6.48 16.59
C LYS A 119 40.98 -7.36 17.03
N GLU A 120 41.13 -8.13 18.11
CA GLU A 120 40.06 -8.95 18.68
C GLU A 120 38.89 -8.11 19.19
N GLU A 121 39.15 -7.03 19.93
CA GLU A 121 38.10 -6.12 20.42
C GLU A 121 37.34 -5.45 19.26
N LYS A 122 38.05 -5.02 18.21
CA LYS A 122 37.42 -4.49 16.99
C LYS A 122 36.57 -5.54 16.28
N PHE A 123 37.04 -6.78 16.21
CA PHE A 123 36.30 -7.88 15.58
C PHE A 123 35.03 -8.21 16.37
N LYS A 124 35.13 -8.35 17.70
CA LYS A 124 33.97 -8.57 18.58
C LYS A 124 32.90 -7.48 18.41
N ARG A 125 33.32 -6.20 18.42
CA ARG A 125 32.38 -5.07 18.19
C ARG A 125 31.68 -5.14 16.83
N LYS A 126 32.39 -5.51 15.76
CA LYS A 126 31.78 -5.68 14.43
C LYS A 126 30.77 -6.83 14.39
N VAL A 127 31.08 -7.95 15.04
CA VAL A 127 30.17 -9.10 15.12
C VAL A 127 28.92 -8.74 15.91
N GLU A 128 29.07 -8.09 17.07
CA GLU A 128 27.93 -7.64 17.88
C GLU A 128 27.04 -6.64 17.12
N GLN A 129 27.65 -5.68 16.41
CA GLN A 129 26.92 -4.75 15.53
C GLN A 129 26.15 -5.49 14.44
N GLY A 130 26.78 -6.44 13.74
CA GLY A 130 26.11 -7.22 12.70
C GLY A 130 24.94 -8.06 13.23
N ILE A 131 25.07 -8.62 14.43
CA ILE A 131 23.97 -9.36 15.09
C ILE A 131 22.81 -8.42 15.43
N GLN A 132 23.10 -7.24 16.00
CA GLN A 132 22.07 -6.25 16.33
C GLN A 132 21.35 -5.72 15.08
N GLU A 133 22.09 -5.41 14.01
CA GLU A 133 21.52 -4.97 12.74
C GLU A 133 20.59 -6.04 12.14
N THR A 134 21.03 -7.30 12.11
CA THR A 134 20.22 -8.42 11.62
C THR A 134 18.95 -8.59 12.45
N TYR A 135 19.04 -8.51 13.77
CA TYR A 135 17.89 -8.60 14.67
C TYR A 135 16.88 -7.46 14.45
N LEU A 136 17.37 -6.23 14.31
CA LEU A 136 16.53 -5.06 14.03
C LEU A 136 15.84 -5.16 12.66
N GLU A 137 16.54 -5.67 11.65
CA GLU A 137 15.95 -5.85 10.32
C GLU A 137 14.87 -6.93 10.31
N GLU A 138 15.10 -8.07 10.97
CA GLU A 138 14.12 -9.14 11.10
C GLU A 138 12.86 -8.66 11.85
N LYS A 139 13.05 -7.88 12.92
CA LYS A 139 11.94 -7.26 13.66
C LYS A 139 11.10 -6.32 12.76
N ARG A 140 11.74 -5.46 11.96
CA ARG A 140 11.04 -4.58 11.01
C ARG A 140 10.30 -5.37 9.93
N ARG A 141 10.84 -6.49 9.45
CA ARG A 141 10.16 -7.36 8.48
C ARG A 141 8.90 -7.97 9.07
N LEU A 142 8.98 -8.45 10.31
CA LEU A 142 7.81 -9.00 11.02
C LEU A 142 6.74 -7.94 11.29
N GLU A 143 7.13 -6.72 11.67
CA GLU A 143 6.20 -5.59 11.84
C GLU A 143 5.49 -5.25 10.53
N LYS A 144 6.23 -5.08 9.43
CA LYS A 144 5.65 -4.84 8.10
C LYS A 144 4.70 -5.96 7.64
N LEU A 145 5.03 -7.21 7.94
CA LEU A 145 4.18 -8.35 7.60
C LEU A 145 2.87 -8.31 8.40
N LYS A 146 2.92 -7.96 9.69
CA LYS A 146 1.73 -7.78 10.53
C LYS A 146 0.86 -6.63 10.06
N GLU A 147 1.46 -5.48 9.75
CA GLU A 147 0.74 -4.32 9.21
C GLU A 147 0.01 -4.67 7.91
N LYS A 148 0.69 -5.39 7.00
CA LYS A 148 0.08 -5.84 5.75
C LYS A 148 -1.08 -6.81 5.97
N GLN A 149 -0.93 -7.78 6.87
CA GLN A 149 -2.01 -8.71 7.22
C GLN A 149 -3.21 -8.00 7.85
N GLU A 150 -2.97 -6.98 8.68
CA GLU A 150 -4.04 -6.20 9.28
C GLU A 150 -4.74 -5.31 8.26
N GLU A 151 -4.00 -4.71 7.32
CA GLU A 151 -4.58 -3.95 6.20
C GLU A 151 -5.43 -4.83 5.30
N ASP A 152 -4.94 -6.01 4.91
CA ASP A 152 -5.68 -6.97 4.09
C ASP A 152 -6.95 -7.44 4.80
N LYS A 153 -6.89 -7.67 6.12
CA LYS A 153 -8.07 -8.00 6.94
C LYS A 153 -9.09 -6.87 6.92
N ARG A 154 -8.67 -5.62 7.15
CA ARG A 154 -9.56 -4.45 7.12
C ARG A 154 -10.20 -4.26 5.73
N ARG A 155 -9.45 -4.47 4.65
CA ARG A 155 -9.98 -4.40 3.28
C ARG A 155 -11.04 -5.48 3.04
N LYS A 156 -10.79 -6.70 3.50
CA LYS A 156 -11.75 -7.80 3.37
C LYS A 156 -13.04 -7.52 4.15
N GLU A 157 -12.93 -7.06 5.40
CA GLU A 157 -14.09 -6.67 6.22
C GLU A 157 -14.87 -5.52 5.60
N ALA A 158 -14.20 -4.51 5.04
CA ALA A 158 -14.85 -3.40 4.35
C ALA A 158 -15.63 -3.88 3.11
N LEU A 159 -15.05 -4.80 2.33
CA LEU A 159 -15.71 -5.37 1.16
C LEU A 159 -16.93 -6.21 1.54
N GLU A 160 -16.83 -7.01 2.61
CA GLU A 160 -17.96 -7.79 3.14
C GLU A 160 -19.12 -6.89 3.61
N ARG A 161 -18.82 -5.77 4.29
CA ARG A 161 -19.85 -4.78 4.67
C ARG A 161 -20.54 -4.18 3.46
N LEU A 162 -19.78 -3.75 2.45
CA LEU A 162 -20.32 -3.15 1.23
C LEU A 162 -21.24 -4.12 0.47
N ASN A 163 -20.83 -5.39 0.38
CA ASN A 163 -21.65 -6.45 -0.21
C ASN A 163 -22.92 -6.73 0.60
N GLN A 164 -22.85 -6.69 1.92
CA GLN A 164 -24.00 -6.88 2.79
C GLN A 164 -24.99 -5.72 2.69
N GLU A 165 -24.51 -4.47 2.69
CA GLU A 165 -25.32 -3.27 2.51
C GLU A 165 -26.05 -3.28 1.15
N GLU A 166 -25.35 -3.66 0.08
CA GLU A 166 -25.97 -3.77 -1.25
C GLU A 166 -27.03 -4.88 -1.29
N LYS A 167 -26.75 -6.04 -0.66
CA LYS A 167 -27.72 -7.12 -0.56
C LYS A 167 -28.99 -6.70 0.19
N GLU A 168 -28.84 -6.05 1.35
CA GLU A 168 -29.97 -5.55 2.14
C GLU A 168 -30.77 -4.49 1.38
N ARG A 169 -30.08 -3.61 0.64
CA ARG A 169 -30.70 -2.60 -0.22
C ARG A 169 -31.54 -3.23 -1.33
N LEU A 170 -31.00 -4.23 -2.03
CA LEU A 170 -31.71 -4.96 -3.07
C LEU A 170 -32.90 -5.76 -2.51
N GLU A 171 -32.76 -6.40 -1.35
CA GLU A 171 -33.87 -7.10 -0.69
C GLU A 171 -34.99 -6.13 -0.31
N LYS A 172 -34.67 -4.96 0.24
CA LYS A 172 -35.66 -3.92 0.57
C LYS A 172 -36.39 -3.40 -0.67
N MET A 173 -35.65 -3.19 -1.76
CA MET A 173 -36.22 -2.78 -3.04
C MET A 173 -37.19 -3.84 -3.58
N ASN A 174 -36.77 -5.12 -3.59
CA ASN A 174 -37.60 -6.22 -4.07
C ASN A 174 -38.89 -6.40 -3.25
N ARG A 175 -38.83 -6.32 -1.91
CA ARG A 175 -40.04 -6.34 -1.07
C ARG A 175 -40.98 -5.18 -1.38
N SER A 176 -40.43 -4.01 -1.64
CA SER A 176 -41.22 -2.83 -1.97
C SER A 176 -41.91 -2.98 -3.32
N ILE A 177 -41.19 -3.53 -4.31
CA ILE A 177 -41.72 -3.86 -5.65
C ILE A 177 -42.87 -4.86 -5.53
N GLU A 178 -42.70 -5.93 -4.75
CA GLU A 178 -43.75 -6.92 -4.49
C GLU A 178 -44.99 -6.28 -3.87
N MET A 179 -44.82 -5.41 -2.86
CA MET A 179 -45.95 -4.66 -2.26
C MET A 179 -46.65 -3.75 -3.26
N MET A 180 -45.91 -3.09 -4.16
CA MET A 180 -46.50 -2.23 -5.19
C MET A 180 -47.26 -3.04 -6.24
N SER A 181 -46.76 -4.22 -6.58
CA SER A 181 -47.45 -5.12 -7.51
C SER A 181 -48.73 -5.71 -6.94
N ILE A 182 -48.76 -6.01 -5.64
CA ILE A 182 -50.01 -6.35 -4.93
C ILE A 182 -50.96 -5.13 -4.96
N PHE A 183 -50.47 -3.94 -4.64
CA PHE A 183 -51.29 -2.72 -4.65
C PHE A 183 -51.91 -2.43 -6.03
N ILE A 184 -51.18 -2.65 -7.12
CA ILE A 184 -51.72 -2.51 -8.49
C ILE A 184 -52.83 -3.54 -8.76
N LYS A 185 -52.67 -4.78 -8.29
CA LYS A 185 -53.73 -5.80 -8.39
C LYS A 185 -54.95 -5.41 -7.55
N ASP A 186 -54.77 -4.81 -6.38
CA ASP A 186 -55.86 -4.34 -5.53
C ASP A 186 -56.59 -3.13 -6.16
N LEU A 187 -55.89 -2.32 -6.98
CA LEU A 187 -56.52 -1.31 -7.82
C LEU A 187 -57.37 -1.93 -8.94
N GLU A 188 -57.01 -3.11 -9.46
CA GLU A 188 -57.81 -3.84 -10.44
C GLU A 188 -59.11 -4.39 -9.82
N THR A 189 -59.04 -4.91 -8.60
CA THR A 189 -60.22 -5.43 -7.86
C THR A 189 -61.07 -4.34 -7.22
N ARG A 190 -60.65 -3.07 -7.31
CA ARG A 190 -61.28 -1.88 -6.71
C ARG A 190 -61.27 -1.85 -5.18
N GLU A 191 -60.54 -2.76 -4.54
CA GLU A 191 -60.49 -2.87 -3.07
C GLU A 191 -59.90 -1.60 -2.44
N VAL A 192 -58.83 -1.06 -3.02
CA VAL A 192 -58.18 0.19 -2.59
C VAL A 192 -59.17 1.36 -2.55
N LEU A 193 -60.14 1.39 -3.47
CA LEU A 193 -61.07 2.52 -3.58
C LEU A 193 -62.06 2.59 -2.42
N ASN A 194 -62.25 1.47 -1.70
CA ASN A 194 -63.09 1.45 -0.51
C ASN A 194 -62.57 2.40 0.57
N GLU A 195 -61.25 2.55 0.70
CA GLU A 195 -60.61 3.47 1.65
C GLU A 195 -60.87 4.94 1.32
N PHE A 196 -61.20 5.24 0.06
CA PHE A 196 -61.39 6.60 -0.43
C PHE A 196 -62.85 6.97 -0.62
N LYS A 197 -63.81 6.12 -0.24
CA LYS A 197 -65.26 6.33 -0.44
C LYS A 197 -65.76 7.68 0.08
N GLU A 198 -65.19 8.15 1.19
CA GLU A 198 -65.57 9.40 1.84
C GLU A 198 -64.92 10.64 1.21
N THR A 199 -63.98 10.46 0.28
CA THR A 199 -63.31 11.59 -0.38
C THR A 199 -64.18 12.23 -1.46
N GLN A 200 -63.98 13.54 -1.67
CA GLN A 200 -64.62 14.24 -2.78
C GLN A 200 -64.20 13.70 -4.14
N VAL A 201 -62.96 13.20 -4.27
CA VAL A 201 -62.46 12.55 -5.48
C VAL A 201 -63.30 11.32 -5.84
N TYR A 202 -63.59 10.46 -4.87
CA TYR A 202 -64.37 9.25 -5.11
C TYR A 202 -65.83 9.53 -5.45
N SER A 203 -66.44 10.51 -4.78
CA SER A 203 -67.87 10.82 -4.91
C SER A 203 -68.20 11.67 -6.14
N LYS A 204 -67.33 12.61 -6.54
CA LYS A 204 -67.60 13.57 -7.63
C LYS A 204 -67.06 13.15 -9.00
N LEU A 205 -66.07 12.26 -9.07
CA LEU A 205 -65.54 11.78 -10.35
C LEU A 205 -66.28 10.52 -10.82
N GLU A 206 -66.90 10.60 -11.99
CA GLU A 206 -67.65 9.48 -12.58
C GLU A 206 -66.75 8.49 -13.33
N ILE A 207 -65.74 9.02 -14.02
CA ILE A 207 -64.82 8.23 -14.84
C ILE A 207 -63.80 7.54 -13.94
N TYR A 208 -63.72 6.20 -14.07
CA TYR A 208 -62.92 5.34 -13.22
C TYR A 208 -61.45 5.75 -13.20
N GLU A 209 -60.86 5.99 -14.36
CA GLU A 209 -59.43 6.30 -14.46
C GLU A 209 -59.06 7.65 -13.86
N PHE A 210 -59.89 8.68 -14.04
CA PHE A 210 -59.66 9.98 -13.38
C PHE A 210 -59.85 9.87 -11.86
N LYS A 211 -60.74 8.99 -11.41
CA LYS A 211 -60.88 8.67 -9.98
C LYS A 211 -59.61 8.03 -9.42
N ILE A 212 -59.02 7.05 -10.13
CA ILE A 212 -57.73 6.47 -9.74
C ILE A 212 -56.63 7.54 -9.71
N ILE A 213 -56.54 8.40 -10.73
CA ILE A 213 -55.52 9.44 -10.81
C ILE A 213 -55.65 10.42 -9.63
N GLY A 214 -56.87 10.88 -9.35
CA GLY A 214 -57.14 11.73 -8.18
C GLY A 214 -56.75 11.04 -6.87
N ILE A 215 -57.09 9.76 -6.71
CA ILE A 215 -56.69 8.97 -5.52
C ILE A 215 -55.17 8.83 -5.44
N GLY A 216 -54.48 8.63 -6.56
CA GLY A 216 -53.03 8.57 -6.61
C GLY A 216 -52.37 9.88 -6.17
N ILE A 217 -52.92 11.02 -6.60
CA ILE A 217 -52.45 12.34 -6.16
C ILE A 217 -52.72 12.54 -4.66
N LEU A 218 -53.89 12.15 -4.15
CA LEU A 218 -54.18 12.18 -2.72
C LEU A 218 -53.23 11.30 -1.90
N LEU A 219 -52.94 10.10 -2.40
CA LEU A 219 -51.98 9.18 -1.77
C LEU A 219 -50.58 9.81 -1.71
N LEU A 220 -50.13 10.49 -2.77
CA LEU A 220 -48.85 11.21 -2.75
C LEU A 220 -48.86 12.38 -1.76
N LEU A 221 -49.96 13.15 -1.70
CA LEU A 221 -50.08 14.28 -0.76
C LEU A 221 -50.08 13.82 0.71
N ARG A 222 -50.80 12.73 1.00
CA ARG A 222 -50.96 12.17 2.35
C ARG A 222 -49.76 11.34 2.80
N GLN A 223 -48.86 10.96 1.89
CA GLN A 223 -47.58 10.36 2.25
C GLN A 223 -46.70 11.40 2.98
N GLU A 224 -45.77 10.94 3.82
CA GLU A 224 -44.79 11.77 4.55
C GLU A 224 -43.72 12.40 3.64
N LEU A 225 -44.11 12.90 2.48
CA LEU A 225 -43.28 13.64 1.53
C LEU A 225 -43.37 15.14 1.81
N ASP A 226 -42.29 15.88 1.61
CA ASP A 226 -42.41 17.34 1.56
C ASP A 226 -43.11 17.80 0.26
N LEU A 227 -43.56 19.06 0.20
CA LEU A 227 -44.24 19.58 -1.00
C LEU A 227 -43.32 19.60 -2.23
N LYS A 228 -42.01 19.77 -2.05
CA LYS A 228 -41.05 19.80 -3.15
C LYS A 228 -40.90 18.41 -3.78
N GLU A 229 -40.83 17.36 -2.96
CA GLU A 229 -40.80 15.96 -3.39
C GLU A 229 -42.11 15.57 -4.08
N PHE A 230 -43.25 16.01 -3.54
CA PHE A 230 -44.55 15.85 -4.20
C PHE A 230 -44.55 16.45 -5.62
N TYR A 231 -44.18 17.73 -5.76
CA TYR A 231 -44.14 18.38 -7.07
C TYR A 231 -43.10 17.78 -8.00
N THR A 232 -41.95 17.33 -7.47
CA THR A 232 -40.94 16.63 -8.26
C THR A 232 -41.50 15.34 -8.84
N CYS A 233 -42.22 14.55 -8.03
CA CYS A 233 -42.84 13.32 -8.48
C CYS A 233 -43.90 13.56 -9.57
N ILE A 234 -44.81 14.52 -9.36
CA ILE A 234 -45.81 14.89 -10.37
C ILE A 234 -45.14 15.40 -11.65
N GLY A 235 -44.07 16.19 -11.53
CA GLY A 235 -43.27 16.70 -12.65
C GLY A 235 -42.68 15.58 -13.49
N LEU A 236 -42.04 14.60 -12.86
CA LEU A 236 -41.45 13.46 -13.56
C LEU A 236 -42.50 12.59 -14.28
N ILE A 237 -43.71 12.41 -13.71
CA ILE A 237 -44.80 11.71 -14.41
C ILE A 237 -45.30 12.54 -15.60
N SER A 238 -45.42 13.86 -15.45
CA SER A 238 -45.81 14.77 -16.54
C SER A 238 -44.78 14.75 -17.68
N ASP A 239 -43.49 14.78 -17.37
CA ASP A 239 -42.40 14.72 -18.36
C ASP A 239 -42.39 13.39 -19.13
N LEU A 240 -42.69 12.27 -18.44
CA LEU A 240 -42.88 10.98 -19.09
C LEU A 240 -44.05 11.03 -20.10
N LEU A 241 -45.20 11.56 -19.68
CA LEU A 241 -46.36 11.71 -20.57
C LEU A 241 -46.08 12.64 -21.74
N VAL A 242 -45.32 13.73 -21.56
CA VAL A 242 -44.88 14.60 -22.66
C VAL A 242 -44.02 13.83 -23.66
N SER A 243 -43.13 12.97 -23.18
CA SER A 243 -42.28 12.14 -24.03
C SER A 243 -43.11 11.15 -24.85
N ILE A 244 -44.08 10.47 -24.22
CA ILE A 244 -45.02 9.56 -24.90
C ILE A 244 -45.90 10.31 -25.90
N LEU A 245 -46.45 11.48 -25.55
CA LEU A 245 -47.30 12.25 -26.46
C LEU A 245 -46.54 12.80 -27.68
N LYS A 246 -45.23 13.04 -27.53
CA LYS A 246 -44.37 13.50 -28.62
C LYS A 246 -44.03 12.37 -29.60
N ASP A 247 -43.83 11.17 -29.07
CA ASP A 247 -43.48 9.98 -29.85
C ASP A 247 -44.16 8.73 -29.27
N PRO A 248 -45.44 8.49 -29.60
CA PRO A 248 -46.23 7.42 -28.98
C PRO A 248 -45.75 6.03 -29.39
N SER A 249 -45.14 5.89 -30.56
CA SER A 249 -44.64 4.62 -31.05
C SER A 249 -43.38 4.16 -30.32
N ASP A 250 -42.63 5.08 -29.70
CA ASP A 250 -41.41 4.75 -28.97
C ASP A 250 -41.71 4.00 -27.65
N ILE A 251 -41.39 2.70 -27.66
CA ILE A 251 -41.64 1.79 -26.55
C ILE A 251 -40.82 2.14 -25.30
N LYS A 252 -39.69 2.86 -25.43
CA LYS A 252 -38.80 3.14 -24.29
C LYS A 252 -39.43 4.03 -23.23
N TYR A 253 -40.38 4.88 -23.62
CA TYR A 253 -41.15 5.72 -22.70
C TYR A 253 -42.40 5.01 -22.17
N ARG A 254 -42.86 3.95 -22.85
CA ARG A 254 -44.04 3.18 -22.49
C ARG A 254 -43.73 1.94 -21.67
N LEU A 255 -42.45 1.60 -21.50
CA LEU A 255 -41.98 0.47 -20.71
C LEU A 255 -41.13 0.93 -19.52
N LEU A 256 -41.60 0.66 -18.31
CA LEU A 256 -40.95 1.09 -17.07
C LEU A 256 -40.50 -0.13 -16.26
N ARG A 257 -39.20 -0.26 -16.04
CA ARG A 257 -38.61 -1.32 -15.20
C ARG A 257 -38.70 -0.92 -13.73
N MET A 258 -39.51 -1.64 -12.94
CA MET A 258 -39.74 -1.31 -11.52
C MET A 258 -38.47 -1.48 -10.68
N ASN A 259 -37.62 -2.44 -11.04
CA ASN A 259 -36.31 -2.71 -10.39
C ASN A 259 -35.20 -1.72 -10.78
N ASN A 260 -35.47 -0.73 -11.64
CA ASN A 260 -34.48 0.30 -11.95
C ASN A 260 -34.32 1.25 -10.76
N GLU A 261 -33.10 1.43 -10.23
CA GLU A 261 -32.90 2.24 -9.02
C GLU A 261 -33.36 3.70 -9.16
N ASN A 262 -33.21 4.30 -10.34
CA ASN A 262 -33.62 5.68 -10.57
C ASN A 262 -35.16 5.78 -10.63
N PHE A 263 -35.80 4.81 -11.28
CA PHE A 263 -37.26 4.68 -11.26
C PHE A 263 -37.74 4.45 -9.82
N PHE A 264 -37.08 3.57 -9.08
CA PHE A 264 -37.46 3.21 -7.72
C PHE A 264 -37.35 4.40 -6.76
N LYS A 265 -36.25 5.16 -6.81
CA LYS A 265 -36.08 6.39 -6.03
C LYS A 265 -37.10 7.48 -6.40
N SER A 266 -37.41 7.60 -7.69
CA SER A 266 -38.32 8.64 -8.18
C SER A 266 -39.78 8.31 -7.86
N PHE A 267 -40.19 7.07 -8.10
CA PHE A 267 -41.59 6.63 -8.08
C PHE A 267 -41.84 5.35 -7.27
N GLY A 268 -40.89 4.42 -7.29
CA GLY A 268 -41.12 3.02 -6.89
C GLY A 268 -41.41 2.76 -5.42
N ASP A 269 -41.17 3.73 -4.54
CA ASP A 269 -41.51 3.69 -3.12
C ASP A 269 -42.81 4.42 -2.77
N LYS A 270 -43.56 4.92 -3.76
CA LYS A 270 -44.75 5.75 -3.56
C LYS A 270 -46.00 5.10 -4.19
N LYS A 271 -46.93 4.64 -3.34
CA LYS A 271 -48.20 4.03 -3.78
C LYS A 271 -48.98 4.95 -4.73
N GLY A 272 -48.99 6.25 -4.43
CA GLY A 272 -49.70 7.22 -5.25
C GLY A 272 -49.18 7.33 -6.69
N SER A 273 -47.87 7.18 -6.90
CA SER A 273 -47.29 7.14 -8.26
C SER A 273 -47.81 5.96 -9.08
N PHE A 274 -47.89 4.77 -8.47
CA PHE A 274 -48.43 3.58 -9.13
C PHE A 274 -49.93 3.68 -9.41
N ALA A 275 -50.70 4.31 -8.53
CA ALA A 275 -52.10 4.61 -8.81
C ALA A 275 -52.22 5.56 -10.02
N ILE A 276 -51.40 6.61 -10.11
CA ILE A 276 -51.39 7.51 -11.28
C ILE A 276 -51.01 6.73 -12.55
N PHE A 277 -49.94 5.92 -12.52
CA PHE A 277 -49.56 5.07 -13.67
C PHE A 277 -50.69 4.12 -14.08
N TYR A 278 -51.34 3.47 -13.13
CA TYR A 278 -52.47 2.59 -13.40
C TYR A 278 -53.65 3.34 -14.03
N GLY A 279 -53.98 4.53 -13.53
CA GLY A 279 -55.03 5.39 -14.08
C GLY A 279 -54.71 5.90 -15.49
N ILE A 280 -53.44 6.19 -15.78
CA ILE A 280 -52.96 6.50 -17.14
C ILE A 280 -53.23 5.33 -18.09
N GLY A 281 -53.04 4.10 -17.62
CA GLY A 281 -53.24 2.88 -18.41
C GLY A 281 -52.05 1.92 -18.36
N PHE A 282 -51.03 2.20 -17.55
CA PHE A 282 -49.94 1.25 -17.35
C PHE A 282 -50.44 0.00 -16.62
N ARG A 283 -49.95 -1.17 -17.03
CA ARG A 283 -50.25 -2.46 -16.43
C ARG A 283 -48.98 -3.25 -16.19
N ILE A 284 -48.99 -4.16 -15.22
CA ILE A 284 -47.88 -5.09 -15.02
C ILE A 284 -47.83 -6.05 -16.21
N ILE A 285 -46.65 -6.21 -16.81
CA ILE A 285 -46.46 -7.17 -17.90
C ILE A 285 -46.61 -8.59 -17.36
N GLN A 286 -47.52 -9.34 -17.98
CA GLN A 286 -47.71 -10.75 -17.66
C GLN A 286 -46.51 -11.58 -18.12
N PRO A 287 -46.11 -12.64 -17.39
CA PRO A 287 -44.95 -13.46 -17.73
C PRO A 287 -44.91 -13.94 -19.20
N GLU A 288 -46.07 -14.21 -19.78
CA GLU A 288 -46.25 -14.72 -21.14
C GLU A 288 -45.92 -13.68 -22.21
N GLU A 289 -46.15 -12.40 -21.91
CA GLU A 289 -46.01 -11.27 -22.84
C GLU A 289 -44.60 -10.69 -22.82
N ARG A 290 -43.80 -11.02 -21.79
CA ARG A 290 -42.44 -10.50 -21.62
C ARG A 290 -41.57 -10.76 -22.85
N LYS A 291 -41.69 -11.93 -23.46
CA LYS A 291 -40.87 -12.33 -24.62
C LYS A 291 -41.05 -11.40 -25.81
N GLU A 292 -42.28 -11.03 -26.14
CA GLU A 292 -42.61 -10.16 -27.27
C GLU A 292 -41.99 -8.76 -27.08
N TYR A 293 -42.15 -8.19 -25.89
CA TYR A 293 -41.56 -6.88 -25.57
C TYR A 293 -40.03 -6.92 -25.51
N PHE A 294 -39.45 -8.03 -25.05
CA PHE A 294 -38.00 -8.22 -25.07
C PHE A 294 -37.47 -8.30 -26.49
N GLU A 295 -38.16 -8.96 -27.42
CA GLU A 295 -37.76 -9.00 -28.84
C GLU A 295 -37.78 -7.60 -29.47
N ILE A 296 -38.81 -6.80 -29.19
CA ILE A 296 -38.93 -5.41 -29.67
C ILE A 296 -37.75 -4.56 -29.16
N LEU A 297 -37.48 -4.58 -27.85
CA LEU A 297 -36.36 -3.82 -27.25
C LEU A 297 -34.98 -4.29 -27.71
N SER A 298 -34.84 -5.57 -28.04
CA SER A 298 -33.59 -6.16 -28.51
C SER A 298 -33.27 -5.77 -29.95
N SER A 299 -34.30 -5.47 -30.74
CA SER A 299 -34.17 -5.07 -32.14
C SER A 299 -33.76 -3.60 -32.32
N ASP A 300 -33.96 -2.78 -31.28
CA ASP A 300 -33.58 -1.38 -31.27
C ASP A 300 -32.08 -1.24 -30.93
N LYS A 301 -31.28 -0.91 -31.95
CA LYS A 301 -29.81 -0.80 -31.85
C LYS A 301 -29.36 0.36 -30.95
N ASP A 302 -30.22 1.36 -30.74
CA ASP A 302 -29.90 2.56 -29.95
C ASP A 302 -30.14 2.37 -28.45
N LEU A 303 -30.92 1.35 -28.06
CA LEU A 303 -31.21 1.10 -26.66
C LEU A 303 -30.05 0.44 -25.90
N GLY A 304 -29.08 -0.16 -26.59
CA GLY A 304 -27.90 -0.76 -25.95
C GLY A 304 -28.24 -1.77 -24.83
N ILE A 305 -29.49 -2.25 -24.79
CA ILE A 305 -29.96 -3.22 -23.82
C ILE A 305 -29.40 -4.55 -24.31
N ASN A 306 -28.26 -4.93 -23.75
CA ASN A 306 -27.80 -6.31 -23.82
C ASN A 306 -28.94 -7.18 -23.26
N VAL A 307 -29.67 -7.86 -24.13
CA VAL A 307 -30.78 -8.78 -23.84
C VAL A 307 -30.37 -9.80 -22.76
N SER A 308 -29.08 -10.12 -22.71
CA SER A 308 -28.40 -10.96 -21.71
C SER A 308 -28.40 -10.39 -20.28
N ARG A 309 -28.83 -9.14 -20.05
CA ARG A 309 -28.92 -8.48 -18.72
C ARG A 309 -30.36 -8.27 -18.23
N LEU A 310 -31.36 -8.67 -19.02
CA LEU A 310 -32.76 -8.61 -18.59
C LEU A 310 -33.03 -9.81 -17.67
N ASN A 311 -33.25 -9.52 -16.39
CA ASN A 311 -33.48 -10.55 -15.39
C ASN A 311 -34.94 -11.02 -15.49
N SER A 312 -35.15 -12.33 -15.63
CA SER A 312 -36.49 -12.94 -15.69
C SER A 312 -37.35 -12.64 -14.46
N ASN A 313 -36.72 -12.18 -13.38
CA ASN A 313 -37.36 -11.88 -12.10
C ASN A 313 -37.79 -10.40 -11.95
N ASP A 314 -37.47 -9.54 -12.92
CA ASP A 314 -37.85 -8.13 -12.83
C ASP A 314 -39.33 -7.92 -13.17
N GLU A 315 -39.93 -6.91 -12.55
CA GLU A 315 -41.29 -6.47 -12.83
C GLU A 315 -41.27 -5.20 -13.70
N TYR A 316 -42.20 -5.15 -14.65
CA TYR A 316 -42.29 -4.08 -15.63
C TYR A 316 -43.73 -3.55 -15.71
N LEU A 317 -43.86 -2.25 -15.83
CA LEU A 317 -45.10 -1.59 -16.23
C LEU A 317 -45.06 -1.28 -17.72
N ILE A 318 -46.17 -1.52 -18.40
CA ILE A 318 -46.31 -1.19 -19.81
C ILE A 318 -47.56 -0.37 -20.09
N LEU A 319 -47.42 0.64 -20.93
CA LEU A 319 -48.53 1.35 -21.56
C LEU A 319 -48.69 0.85 -23.01
N ARG A 320 -49.81 0.17 -23.27
CA ARG A 320 -50.11 -0.36 -24.60
C ARG A 320 -50.70 0.73 -25.48
N GLU A 321 -50.07 0.91 -26.64
CA GLU A 321 -50.57 1.76 -27.69
C GLU A 321 -51.57 0.96 -28.53
N PRO A 322 -52.79 1.46 -28.75
CA PRO A 322 -53.72 0.88 -29.72
C PRO A 322 -53.13 0.96 -31.13
N ASP A 323 -53.41 -0.02 -32.00
CA ASP A 323 -52.90 0.01 -33.38
C ASP A 323 -53.45 1.25 -34.11
N PRO A 324 -52.60 2.22 -34.52
CA PRO A 324 -53.07 3.44 -35.17
C PRO A 324 -53.63 3.20 -36.58
N ILE A 325 -53.30 2.07 -37.22
CA ILE A 325 -53.78 1.70 -38.56
C ILE A 325 -55.14 1.02 -38.45
N ASP A 326 -55.25 0.01 -37.60
CA ASP A 326 -56.46 -0.81 -37.49
C ASP A 326 -57.49 -0.23 -36.50
N GLN A 327 -57.06 0.59 -35.54
CA GLN A 327 -57.86 1.12 -34.44
C GLN A 327 -57.70 2.64 -34.26
N PHE A 328 -57.67 3.39 -35.37
CA PHE A 328 -57.40 4.83 -35.36
C PHE A 328 -58.25 5.63 -34.35
N GLU A 329 -59.57 5.42 -34.29
CA GLU A 329 -60.45 6.15 -33.35
C GLU A 329 -60.12 5.86 -31.88
N ILE A 330 -59.73 4.62 -31.58
CA ILE A 330 -59.30 4.20 -30.23
C ILE A 330 -57.95 4.86 -29.91
N TRP A 331 -57.03 4.91 -30.88
CA TRP A 331 -55.74 5.57 -30.74
C TRP A 331 -55.88 7.08 -30.51
N VAL A 332 -56.76 7.77 -31.24
CA VAL A 332 -57.06 9.20 -31.03
C VAL A 332 -57.61 9.43 -29.63
N THR A 333 -58.61 8.64 -29.21
CA THR A 333 -59.20 8.74 -27.87
C THR A 333 -58.14 8.48 -26.78
N TRP A 334 -57.22 7.55 -27.01
CA TRP A 334 -56.11 7.25 -26.11
C TRP A 334 -55.15 8.44 -26.00
N MET A 335 -54.74 9.04 -27.12
CA MET A 335 -53.89 10.25 -27.13
C MET A 335 -54.55 11.44 -26.43
N GLU A 336 -55.85 11.66 -26.68
CA GLU A 336 -56.63 12.72 -26.01
C GLU A 336 -56.70 12.50 -24.51
N LYS A 337 -56.93 11.25 -24.06
CA LYS A 337 -56.89 10.88 -22.65
C LYS A 337 -55.53 11.18 -22.03
N LEU A 338 -54.42 10.76 -22.66
CA LEU A 338 -53.07 11.05 -22.16
C LEU A 338 -52.81 12.55 -22.06
N SER A 339 -53.25 13.32 -23.06
CA SER A 339 -53.16 14.78 -23.06
C SER A 339 -53.94 15.40 -21.91
N LEU A 340 -55.17 14.93 -21.67
CA LEU A 340 -56.02 15.41 -20.59
C LEU A 340 -55.40 15.15 -19.21
N ILE A 341 -54.87 13.95 -19.01
CA ILE A 341 -54.18 13.59 -17.75
C ILE A 341 -52.97 14.49 -17.56
N ASN A 342 -52.16 14.70 -18.60
CA ASN A 342 -50.99 15.56 -18.52
C ASN A 342 -51.36 17.01 -18.18
N ASN A 343 -52.49 17.52 -18.69
CA ASN A 343 -52.99 18.85 -18.34
C ASN A 343 -53.39 18.94 -16.87
N ILE A 344 -54.05 17.91 -16.31
CA ILE A 344 -54.35 17.82 -14.87
C ILE A 344 -53.06 17.90 -14.05
N LEU A 345 -52.03 17.12 -14.41
CA LEU A 345 -50.76 17.14 -13.70
C LEU A 345 -50.07 18.50 -13.81
N LYS A 346 -50.08 19.14 -14.98
CA LYS A 346 -49.53 20.49 -15.17
C LYS A 346 -50.25 21.54 -14.34
N GLU A 347 -51.57 21.47 -14.26
CA GLU A 347 -52.35 22.42 -13.44
C GLU A 347 -51.98 22.28 -11.96
N ILE A 348 -51.84 21.04 -11.47
CA ILE A 348 -51.35 20.78 -10.11
C ILE A 348 -49.94 21.33 -9.92
N LEU A 349 -49.05 21.22 -10.91
CA LEU A 349 -47.71 21.80 -10.83
C LEU A 349 -47.72 23.33 -10.76
N THR A 350 -48.74 24.00 -11.30
CA THR A 350 -48.83 25.47 -11.18
C THR A 350 -49.07 25.94 -9.74
N LEU A 351 -49.71 25.10 -8.92
CA LEU A 351 -49.96 25.37 -7.50
C LEU A 351 -48.65 25.57 -6.70
N ARG A 352 -47.51 25.08 -7.20
CA ARG A 352 -46.20 25.26 -6.57
C ARG A 352 -45.77 26.73 -6.43
N TYR A 353 -46.36 27.62 -7.23
CA TYR A 353 -46.05 29.04 -7.21
C TYR A 353 -46.84 29.81 -6.16
N ASP A 354 -47.87 29.19 -5.57
CA ASP A 354 -48.58 29.74 -4.43
C ASP A 354 -47.82 29.41 -3.14
N ARG A 355 -47.27 30.44 -2.50
CA ARG A 355 -46.42 30.30 -1.31
C ARG A 355 -47.21 30.01 -0.04
N ASP A 356 -48.51 30.29 -0.03
CA ASP A 356 -49.36 30.15 1.15
C ASP A 356 -50.14 28.82 1.15
N LEU A 357 -50.06 28.06 0.06
CA LEU A 357 -50.83 26.86 -0.14
C LEU A 357 -50.32 25.68 0.69
N LYS A 358 -51.19 25.12 1.53
CA LYS A 358 -50.89 23.91 2.32
C LYS A 358 -51.42 22.66 1.61
N LYS A 359 -50.94 21.48 2.04
CA LYS A 359 -51.39 20.18 1.51
C LYS A 359 -52.92 20.03 1.54
N ASP A 360 -53.57 20.45 2.62
CA ASP A 360 -55.03 20.37 2.78
C ASP A 360 -55.77 21.25 1.76
N ASP A 361 -55.16 22.35 1.33
CA ASP A 361 -55.75 23.25 0.34
C ASP A 361 -55.59 22.65 -1.07
N ILE A 362 -54.45 22.01 -1.36
CA ILE A 362 -54.25 21.24 -2.61
C ILE A 362 -55.30 20.12 -2.72
N GLU A 363 -55.54 19.38 -1.64
CA GLU A 363 -56.55 18.31 -1.61
C GLU A 363 -57.96 18.84 -1.95
N LYS A 364 -58.34 20.02 -1.41
CA LYS A 364 -59.63 20.65 -1.73
C LYS A 364 -59.73 21.12 -3.18
N LEU A 365 -58.63 21.65 -3.73
CA LEU A 365 -58.57 22.13 -5.11
C LEU A 365 -58.55 21.00 -6.14
N LEU A 366 -58.02 19.84 -5.78
CA LEU A 366 -57.80 18.70 -6.68
C LEU A 366 -59.06 18.32 -7.48
N VAL A 367 -60.21 18.21 -6.81
CA VAL A 367 -61.45 17.81 -7.48
C VAL A 367 -61.93 18.87 -8.46
N ASN A 368 -61.81 20.14 -8.10
CA ASN A 368 -62.21 21.24 -8.98
C ASN A 368 -61.30 21.29 -10.21
N ILE A 369 -59.98 21.11 -10.03
CA ILE A 369 -59.01 21.04 -11.14
C ILE A 369 -59.39 19.93 -12.11
N ILE A 370 -59.61 18.71 -11.62
CA ILE A 370 -59.95 17.56 -12.46
C ILE A 370 -61.28 17.80 -13.20
N LEU A 371 -62.31 18.29 -12.48
CA LEU A 371 -63.62 18.53 -13.09
C LEU A 371 -63.60 19.63 -14.15
N CYS A 372 -62.95 20.77 -13.89
CA CYS A 372 -62.82 21.86 -14.85
C CYS A 372 -62.17 21.39 -16.15
N ILE A 373 -61.04 20.67 -16.03
CA ILE A 373 -60.30 20.20 -17.20
C ILE A 373 -61.09 19.15 -18.01
N ILE A 374 -61.83 18.27 -17.36
CA ILE A 374 -62.70 17.29 -18.05
C ILE A 374 -63.87 17.99 -18.75
N GLN A 375 -64.45 19.03 -18.14
CA GLN A 375 -65.60 19.75 -18.68
C GLN A 375 -65.25 20.63 -19.89
N ASP A 376 -64.07 21.26 -19.91
CA ASP A 376 -63.62 22.11 -21.02
C ASP A 376 -63.38 21.34 -22.34
N LYS A 377 -63.45 20.00 -22.31
CA LYS A 377 -63.15 19.09 -23.43
C LYS A 377 -64.36 18.27 -23.90
N ARG A 378 -65.50 18.36 -23.21
CA ARG A 378 -66.79 17.80 -23.67
C ARG A 378 -67.57 18.87 -24.40
#